data_AF-A0A0F3GKG6-F1
#
_entry.id   AF-A0A0F3GKG6-F1
#
_cell.length_a   1.000
_cell.length_b   1.000
_cell.length_c   1.000
_cell.angle_alpha   90.00
_cell.angle_beta   90.00
_cell.angle_gamma   90.00
#
_symmetry.space_group_name_H-M   'P 1'
#
loop_
_entity.id
_entity.type
_entity.pdbx_description
1 polymer ?
#
loop_
_entity_poly.entity_id
_entity_poly.type
_entity_poly.pdbx_seq_one_letter_code
_entity_poly.pdbx_strand_id
1 'polypeptide(L)'
;MSVITIPRVLRERLGDEATEAFAKVISEAGLDSRRDLATKEDLFKVELNLKGEITRVKEDVTKGEARLKENIAKVQESVFKVKEDVANLEARLKENIAKVQESVFKVKEDVANLEARLKEDSARLELRLREEIAKSELRLREE
;
A
#
# COMPACT_ATOMS: atom_id res chain seq x y z
N MET A 1 11.51 -20.20 63.53
CA MET A 1 12.72 -19.50 64.01
C MET A 1 13.92 -20.33 63.59
N SER A 2 14.82 -19.80 62.76
CA SER A 2 16.09 -20.48 62.47
C SER A 2 16.92 -20.47 63.74
N VAL A 3 17.11 -21.63 64.36
CA VAL A 3 17.95 -21.76 65.55
C VAL A 3 19.41 -21.66 65.08
N ILE A 4 20.06 -20.53 65.37
CA ILE A 4 21.49 -20.38 65.13
C ILE A 4 22.21 -21.17 66.23
N THR A 5 22.72 -22.34 65.88
CA THR A 5 23.52 -23.15 66.79
C THR A 5 24.94 -22.58 66.85
N ILE A 6 25.28 -21.92 67.96
CA ILE A 6 26.64 -21.42 68.19
C ILE A 6 27.53 -22.61 68.63
N PRO A 7 28.66 -22.89 67.94
CA PRO A 7 29.62 -23.92 68.33
C PRO A 7 30.11 -23.78 69.78
N ARG A 8 30.29 -24.92 70.48
CA ARG A 8 30.76 -24.95 71.89
C ARG A 8 32.03 -24.14 72.14
N VAL A 9 32.99 -24.20 71.22
CA VAL A 9 34.27 -23.49 71.32
C VAL A 9 34.08 -21.96 71.37
N LEU A 10 33.07 -21.42 70.66
CA LEU A 10 32.76 -20.00 70.70
C LEU A 10 32.05 -19.64 72.00
N ARG A 11 31.15 -20.50 72.49
CA ARG A 11 30.45 -20.30 73.77
C ARG A 11 31.40 -20.28 74.96
N GLU A 12 32.35 -21.22 75.00
CA GLU A 12 33.37 -21.31 76.06
C GLU A 12 34.32 -20.10 76.07
N ARG A 13 34.58 -19.48 74.92
CA ARG A 13 35.50 -18.32 74.80
C ARG A 13 34.82 -16.97 74.97
N LEU A 14 33.57 -16.83 74.52
CA LEU A 14 32.82 -15.57 74.57
C LEU A 14 32.00 -15.43 75.86
N GLY A 15 31.68 -16.54 76.53
CA GLY A 15 30.70 -16.57 77.61
C GLY A 15 29.27 -16.60 77.08
N ASP A 16 28.32 -17.01 77.93
CA ASP A 16 26.93 -17.22 77.53
C ASP A 16 26.25 -15.91 77.08
N GLU A 17 26.46 -14.81 77.80
CA GLU A 17 25.84 -13.51 77.52
C GLU A 17 26.30 -12.90 76.18
N ALA A 18 27.62 -12.89 75.92
CA ALA A 18 28.14 -12.38 74.64
C ALA A 18 27.78 -13.29 73.46
N THR A 19 27.67 -14.59 73.71
CA THR A 19 27.20 -15.57 72.71
C THR A 19 25.76 -15.31 72.29
N GLU A 20 24.87 -15.00 73.24
CA GLU A 20 23.48 -14.64 72.97
C GLU A 20 23.36 -13.31 72.24
N ALA A 21 24.13 -12.30 72.65
CA ALA A 21 24.18 -11.00 71.96
C ALA A 21 24.63 -11.15 70.49
N PHE A 22 25.64 -11.97 70.23
CA PHE A 22 26.13 -12.24 68.87
C PHE A 22 25.10 -13.01 68.03
N ALA A 23 24.43 -14.02 68.61
CA ALA A 23 23.36 -14.75 67.93
C ALA A 23 22.19 -13.82 67.53
N LYS A 24 21.88 -12.83 68.37
CA LYS A 24 20.87 -11.81 68.08
C LYS A 24 21.28 -10.93 66.89
N VAL A 25 22.50 -10.39 66.89
CA VAL A 25 23.02 -9.56 65.78
C VAL A 25 23.04 -10.33 64.46
N ILE A 26 23.47 -11.60 64.44
CA ILE A 26 23.44 -12.41 63.22
C ILE A 26 22.00 -12.67 62.76
N SER A 27 21.08 -12.93 63.68
CA SER A 27 19.67 -13.15 63.36
C SER A 27 19.04 -11.90 62.75
N GLU A 28 19.31 -10.73 63.33
CA GLU A 28 18.82 -9.44 62.83
C GLU A 28 19.43 -9.10 61.46
N ALA A 29 20.76 -9.19 61.32
CA ALA A 29 21.44 -8.95 60.05
C ALA A 29 20.97 -9.91 58.93
N GLY A 30 20.73 -11.18 59.28
CA GLY A 30 20.20 -12.18 58.36
C GLY A 30 18.72 -11.98 58.00
N LEU A 31 17.91 -11.40 58.89
CA LEU A 31 16.52 -11.04 58.63
C LEU A 31 16.42 -9.80 57.75
N ASP A 32 17.19 -8.76 58.05
CA ASP A 32 17.21 -7.52 57.25
C ASP A 32 17.68 -7.80 55.82
N SER A 33 18.72 -8.63 55.64
CA SER A 33 19.19 -9.02 54.31
C SER A 33 18.16 -9.83 53.50
N ARG A 34 17.22 -10.52 54.16
CA ARG A 34 16.16 -11.30 53.50
C ARG A 34 14.91 -10.49 53.20
N ARG A 35 14.68 -9.39 53.93
CA ARG A 35 13.49 -8.53 53.75
C ARG A 35 13.49 -7.83 52.39
N ASP A 36 14.67 -7.50 51.87
CA ASP A 36 14.81 -6.83 50.57
C ASP A 36 14.88 -7.80 49.37
N LEU A 37 14.87 -9.11 49.63
CA LEU A 37 14.89 -10.12 48.58
C LEU A 37 13.48 -10.54 48.19
N ALA A 38 13.23 -10.63 46.89
CA ALA A 38 12.00 -11.22 46.36
C ALA A 38 11.84 -12.66 46.85
N THR A 39 10.63 -12.99 47.32
CA THR A 39 10.30 -14.34 47.74
C THR A 39 10.07 -15.24 46.52
N LYS A 40 10.04 -16.56 46.73
CA LYS A 40 9.66 -17.50 45.68
C LYS A 40 8.25 -17.23 45.13
N GLU A 41 7.35 -16.75 45.98
CA GLU A 41 5.99 -16.40 45.55
C GLU A 41 5.98 -15.17 44.65
N ASP A 42 6.79 -14.15 44.95
CA ASP A 42 6.94 -12.96 44.11
C ASP A 42 7.48 -13.33 42.73
N LEU A 43 8.52 -14.16 42.70
CA LEU A 43 9.08 -14.67 41.44
C LEU A 43 8.06 -15.49 40.65
N PHE A 44 7.26 -16.33 41.31
CA PHE A 44 6.21 -17.11 40.65
C PHE A 44 5.10 -16.22 40.07
N LYS A 45 4.69 -15.17 40.77
CA LYS A 45 3.74 -14.17 40.25
C LYS A 45 4.27 -13.46 39.02
N VAL A 46 5.54 -13.03 39.06
CA VAL A 46 6.20 -12.41 37.90
C VAL A 46 6.28 -13.39 36.73
N GLU A 47 6.65 -14.64 36.97
CA GLU A 47 6.71 -15.67 35.92
C GLU A 47 5.34 -15.91 35.27
N LEU A 48 4.27 -16.02 36.07
CA LEU A 48 2.91 -16.18 35.56
C LEU A 48 2.46 -14.96 34.74
N ASN A 49 2.74 -13.76 35.23
CA ASN A 49 2.40 -12.52 34.52
C ASN A 49 3.12 -12.43 33.18
N LEU A 50 4.44 -12.69 33.16
CA LEU A 50 5.24 -12.70 31.95
C LEU A 50 4.76 -13.76 30.95
N LYS A 51 4.42 -14.97 31.42
CA LYS A 51 3.81 -16.00 30.57
C LYS A 51 2.49 -15.51 29.95
N GLY A 52 1.64 -14.85 30.74
CA GLY A 52 0.40 -14.27 30.26
C GLY A 52 0.64 -13.19 29.18
N GLU A 53 1.56 -12.26 29.42
CA GLU A 53 1.92 -11.22 28.46
C GLU A 53 2.51 -11.78 27.17
N ILE A 54 3.42 -12.77 27.28
CA ILE A 54 3.98 -13.46 26.11
C ILE A 54 2.87 -14.10 25.26
N THR A 55 1.90 -14.75 25.90
CA THR A 55 0.76 -15.33 25.18
C THR A 55 -0.07 -14.26 24.47
N ARG A 56 -0.39 -13.14 25.15
CA ARG A 56 -1.14 -12.03 24.52
C ARG A 56 -0.39 -11.42 23.35
N VAL A 57 0.91 -11.16 23.49
CA VAL A 57 1.75 -10.63 22.40
C VAL A 57 1.77 -11.60 21.21
N LYS A 58 1.88 -12.92 21.45
CA LYS A 58 1.80 -13.92 20.38
C LYS A 58 0.45 -13.89 19.67
N GLU A 59 -0.65 -13.76 20.41
CA GLU A 59 -1.98 -13.63 19.81
C GLU A 59 -2.12 -12.34 18.98
N ASP A 60 -1.60 -11.22 19.47
CA ASP A 60 -1.66 -9.95 18.77
C ASP A 60 -0.79 -9.97 17.50
N VAL A 61 0.39 -10.57 17.55
CA VAL A 61 1.25 -10.78 16.38
C VAL A 61 0.55 -11.66 15.34
N THR A 62 -0.02 -12.79 15.75
CA THR A 62 -0.72 -13.68 14.80
C THR A 62 -1.96 -13.03 14.18
N LYS A 63 -2.74 -12.26 14.95
CA LYS A 63 -3.84 -11.44 14.41
C LYS A 63 -3.34 -10.36 13.45
N GLY A 64 -2.24 -9.70 13.79
CA GLY A 64 -1.59 -8.70 12.95
C GLY A 64 -1.14 -9.27 11.61
N GLU A 65 -0.45 -10.41 11.62
CA GLU A 65 -0.02 -11.13 10.42
C GLU A 65 -1.20 -11.56 9.54
N ALA A 66 -2.28 -12.06 10.14
CA ALA A 66 -3.48 -12.45 9.40
C ALA A 66 -4.13 -11.25 8.69
N ARG A 67 -4.28 -10.12 9.40
CA ARG A 67 -4.81 -8.86 8.83
C ARG A 67 -3.92 -8.32 7.71
N LEU A 68 -2.61 -8.36 7.89
CA LEU A 68 -1.66 -7.92 6.86
C LEU A 68 -1.76 -8.80 5.60
N LYS A 69 -1.85 -10.12 5.75
CA LYS A 69 -2.05 -11.04 4.62
C LYS A 69 -3.36 -10.74 3.88
N GLU A 70 -4.46 -10.53 4.60
CA GLU A 70 -5.75 -10.19 4.00
C GLU A 70 -5.68 -8.85 3.24
N ASN A 71 -5.08 -7.82 3.83
CA ASN A 71 -4.92 -6.51 3.20
C ASN A 71 -4.05 -6.60 1.94
N ILE A 72 -2.95 -7.35 1.98
CA ILE A 72 -2.10 -7.59 0.81
C ILE A 72 -2.91 -8.27 -0.30
N ALA A 73 -3.71 -9.29 0.01
CA ALA A 73 -4.54 -9.97 -0.98
C ALA A 73 -5.58 -9.02 -1.62
N LYS A 74 -6.26 -8.18 -0.82
CA LYS A 74 -7.21 -7.17 -1.33
C LYS A 74 -6.53 -6.14 -2.24
N VAL A 75 -5.34 -5.68 -1.88
CA VAL A 75 -4.56 -4.76 -2.71
C VAL A 75 -4.14 -5.43 -4.01
N GLN A 76 -3.68 -6.68 -3.97
CA GLN A 76 -3.31 -7.44 -5.17
C GLN A 76 -4.50 -7.61 -6.13
N GLU A 77 -5.67 -7.95 -5.61
CA GLU A 77 -6.91 -8.05 -6.41
C GLU A 77 -7.28 -6.71 -7.04
N SER A 78 -7.20 -5.62 -6.27
CA SER A 78 -7.48 -4.26 -6.77
C SER A 78 -6.51 -3.84 -7.86
N VAL A 79 -5.22 -4.14 -7.70
CA VAL A 79 -4.19 -3.88 -8.72
C VAL A 79 -4.46 -4.69 -9.99
N PHE A 80 -4.91 -5.94 -9.88
CA PHE A 80 -5.26 -6.75 -11.05
C PHE A 80 -6.43 -6.14 -11.83
N LYS A 81 -7.52 -5.73 -11.14
CA LYS A 81 -8.66 -5.06 -11.77
C LYS A 81 -8.26 -3.77 -12.48
N VAL A 82 -7.46 -2.93 -11.83
CA VAL A 82 -6.97 -1.68 -12.44
C VAL A 82 -6.13 -1.96 -13.69
N LYS A 83 -5.27 -2.99 -13.68
CA LYS A 83 -4.50 -3.37 -14.86
C LYS A 83 -5.39 -3.82 -16.02
N GLU A 84 -6.44 -4.58 -15.74
CA GLU A 84 -7.41 -5.01 -16.75
C GLU A 84 -8.19 -3.81 -17.32
N ASP A 85 -8.66 -2.90 -16.47
CA ASP A 85 -9.35 -1.67 -16.88
C ASP A 85 -8.46 -0.79 -17.77
N VAL A 86 -7.19 -0.62 -17.41
CA VAL A 86 -6.22 0.13 -18.21
C VAL A 86 -6.02 -0.52 -19.58
N ALA A 87 -5.83 -1.84 -19.63
CA ALA A 87 -5.67 -2.56 -20.90
C ALA A 87 -6.90 -2.43 -21.81
N ASN A 88 -8.10 -2.52 -21.22
CA ASN A 88 -9.37 -2.34 -21.93
C ASN A 88 -9.54 -0.91 -22.46
N LEU A 89 -9.18 0.10 -21.66
CA LEU A 89 -9.21 1.50 -22.09
C LEU A 89 -8.21 1.77 -23.21
N GLU A 90 -7.00 1.23 -23.13
CA GLU A 90 -5.99 1.35 -24.20
C GLU A 90 -6.47 0.72 -25.51
N ALA A 91 -7.10 -0.47 -25.45
CA ALA A 91 -7.65 -1.14 -26.62
C ALA A 91 -8.77 -0.31 -27.27
N ARG A 92 -9.72 0.19 -26.46
CA ARG A 92 -10.82 1.05 -26.93
C ARG A 92 -10.32 2.35 -27.52
N LEU A 93 -9.29 2.96 -26.93
CA LEU A 93 -8.71 4.20 -27.44
C LEU A 93 -8.02 3.98 -28.79
N LYS A 94 -7.26 2.89 -28.95
CA LYS A 94 -6.67 2.51 -30.25
C LYS A 94 -7.73 2.30 -31.33
N GLU A 95 -8.80 1.59 -31.01
CA GLU A 95 -9.91 1.37 -31.93
C GLU A 95 -10.59 2.68 -32.34
N ASN A 96 -10.88 3.56 -31.38
CA ASN A 96 -11.50 4.86 -31.65
C ASN A 96 -10.60 5.74 -32.53
N ILE A 97 -9.29 5.77 -32.26
CA ILE A 97 -8.32 6.50 -33.09
C ILE A 97 -8.34 5.97 -34.52
N ALA A 98 -8.35 4.65 -34.72
CA ALA A 98 -8.40 4.05 -36.05
C ALA A 98 -9.68 4.43 -36.80
N LYS A 99 -10.86 4.39 -36.14
CA LYS A 99 -12.14 4.82 -36.74
C LYS A 99 -12.15 6.30 -37.12
N VAL A 100 -11.56 7.15 -36.29
CA VAL A 100 -11.43 8.59 -36.58
C VAL A 100 -10.50 8.80 -37.77
N GLN A 101 -9.36 8.11 -37.83
CA GLN A 101 -8.44 8.18 -38.96
C GLN A 101 -9.10 7.75 -40.28
N GLU A 102 -9.85 6.65 -40.27
CA GLU A 102 -10.62 6.19 -41.44
C GLU A 102 -11.64 7.24 -41.88
N SER A 103 -12.38 7.83 -40.93
CA SER A 103 -13.37 8.87 -41.22
C SER A 103 -12.72 10.12 -41.83
N VAL A 104 -11.56 10.54 -41.28
CA VAL A 104 -10.78 11.65 -41.83
C VAL A 104 -10.29 11.35 -43.24
N PHE A 105 -9.88 10.11 -43.53
CA PHE A 105 -9.47 9.70 -44.87
C PHE A 105 -10.63 9.81 -45.88
N LYS A 106 -11.80 9.30 -45.53
CA LYS A 106 -13.01 9.41 -46.37
C LYS A 106 -13.39 10.86 -46.65
N VAL A 107 -13.38 11.71 -45.61
CA VAL A 107 -13.67 13.14 -45.79
C VAL A 107 -12.65 13.81 -46.71
N LYS A 108 -11.36 13.47 -46.60
CA LYS A 108 -10.33 14.01 -47.51
C LYS A 108 -10.57 13.58 -48.96
N GLU A 109 -10.97 12.33 -49.18
CA GLU A 109 -11.31 11.82 -50.51
C GLU A 109 -12.54 12.53 -51.08
N ASP A 110 -13.60 12.69 -50.28
CA ASP A 110 -14.82 13.41 -50.67
C ASP A 110 -14.51 14.87 -51.03
N VAL A 111 -13.68 15.56 -50.25
CA VAL A 111 -13.25 16.93 -50.54
C VAL A 111 -12.47 17.00 -51.85
N ALA A 112 -11.50 16.11 -52.08
CA ALA A 112 -10.73 16.08 -53.32
C ALA A 112 -11.62 15.83 -54.55
N ASN A 113 -12.61 14.93 -54.42
CA ASN A 113 -13.58 14.65 -55.47
C ASN A 113 -14.48 15.86 -55.76
N LEU A 114 -14.95 16.56 -54.72
CA LEU A 114 -15.74 17.79 -54.87
C LEU A 114 -14.94 18.92 -55.54
N GLU A 115 -13.68 19.11 -55.14
CA GLU A 115 -12.78 20.08 -55.77
C GLU A 115 -12.56 19.79 -57.26
N ALA A 116 -12.34 18.51 -57.62
CA ALA A 116 -12.18 18.09 -59.00
C ALA A 116 -13.45 18.38 -59.84
N ARG A 117 -14.63 18.03 -59.31
CA ARG A 117 -15.92 18.30 -59.97
C ARG A 117 -16.19 19.78 -60.14
N LEU A 118 -15.95 20.59 -59.10
CA LEU A 118 -16.11 22.04 -59.17
C LEU A 118 -15.21 22.66 -60.25
N LYS A 119 -13.98 22.17 -60.37
CA LYS A 119 -13.04 22.63 -61.42
C LYS A 119 -13.53 22.25 -62.82
N GLU A 120 -14.02 21.04 -63.00
CA GLU A 120 -14.59 20.58 -64.27
C GLU A 120 -15.84 21.39 -64.66
N ASP A 121 -16.78 21.55 -63.72
CA ASP A 121 -18.01 22.31 -63.94
C ASP A 121 -17.71 23.78 -64.28
N SER A 122 -16.73 24.38 -63.60
CA SER A 122 -16.28 25.75 -63.89
C SER A 122 -15.70 25.86 -65.31
N ALA A 123 -14.81 24.96 -65.71
CA ALA A 123 -14.24 24.95 -67.06
C ALA A 123 -15.31 24.74 -68.14
N ARG A 124 -16.31 23.90 -67.87
CA ARG A 124 -17.43 23.66 -68.78
C ARG A 124 -18.33 24.89 -68.93
N LEU A 125 -18.60 25.60 -67.84
CA LEU A 125 -19.36 26.85 -67.87
C LEU A 125 -18.61 27.94 -68.65
N GLU A 126 -17.29 28.07 -68.44
CA GLU A 126 -16.45 29.00 -69.19
C GLU A 126 -16.48 28.72 -70.70
N LEU A 127 -16.38 27.45 -71.12
CA LEU A 127 -16.47 27.06 -72.53
C LEU A 127 -17.85 27.41 -73.13
N ARG A 128 -18.93 27.06 -72.43
CA ARG A 128 -20.30 27.38 -72.89
C ARG A 128 -20.51 28.88 -73.05
N LEU A 129 -20.06 29.68 -72.08
CA LEU A 129 -20.15 31.14 -72.15
C LEU A 129 -19.39 31.69 -73.35
N ARG A 130 -18.17 31.20 -73.61
CA ARG A 130 -17.38 31.59 -74.79
C ARG A 130 -18.10 31.25 -76.11
N GLU A 131 -18.67 30.06 -76.21
CA GLU A 131 -19.43 29.64 -77.39
C GLU A 131 -20.69 30.49 -77.60
N GLU A 132 -21.43 30.82 -76.54
CA GLU A 132 -22.62 31.67 -76.62
C GLU A 132 -22.28 33.11 -77.01
N ILE A 133 -21.19 33.67 -76.48
CA ILE A 133 -20.68 34.99 -76.90
C ILE A 133 -20.34 34.96 -78.39
N ALA A 134 -19.55 33.98 -78.85
CA ALA A 134 -19.17 33.89 -80.26
C ALA A 134 -20.38 33.75 -81.20
N LYS A 135 -21.38 32.96 -80.81
CA LYS A 135 -22.65 32.84 -81.56
C LYS A 135 -23.41 34.15 -81.62
N SER A 136 -23.46 34.89 -80.51
CA SER A 136 -24.17 36.18 -80.44
C SER A 136 -23.47 37.25 -81.28
N GLU A 137 -22.14 37.29 -81.25
CA GLU A 137 -21.34 38.19 -82.09
C GLU A 137 -21.51 37.92 -83.58
N LEU A 138 -21.61 36.66 -84.01
CA LEU A 138 -21.88 36.31 -85.40
C LEU A 138 -23.24 36.82 -85.86
N ARG A 139 -24.30 36.60 -85.05
CA ARG A 139 -25.65 37.08 -85.37
C ARG A 139 -25.71 38.60 -85.53
N LEU A 140 -25.04 39.34 -84.66
CA LEU A 140 -24.96 40.81 -84.73
C LEU A 140 -24.23 41.33 -85.98
N ARG A 141 -23.40 40.52 -86.64
CA ARG A 141 -22.72 40.90 -87.89
C ARG A 141 -23.58 40.60 -89.13
N GLU A 142 -24.56 39.72 -89.00
CA GLU A 142 -25.44 39.30 -90.10
C GLU A 142 -26.74 40.13 -90.18
N GLU A 143 -27.06 40.91 -89.15
CA GLU A 143 -28.12 41.94 -89.11
C GLU A 143 -27.66 43.31 -89.65
#